data_AF-A0A976HR39-F1
#
_entry.id   AF-A0A976HR39-F1
#
_cell.length_a   1.000
_cell.length_b   1.000
_cell.length_c   1.000
_cell.angle_alpha   90.00
_cell.angle_beta   90.00
_cell.angle_gamma   90.00
#
_symmetry.space_group_name_H-M   'P 1'
#
loop_
_entity.id
_entity.type
_entity.pdbx_description
1 polymer ?
#
loop_
_entity_poly.entity_id
_entity_poly.type
_entity_poly.pdbx_seq_one_letter_code
_entity_poly.pdbx_strand_id
1 'polypeptide(L)'
;MIDLSRADVVFISYDEPEADANFVDLQQHIPRARRVHGVKGFDAAHRRAAEGASDWVFTIDGDNRVIDPGFFDGWMDVAPRDLGQVFSFSARNGLNGLSYGNGGVKLWPRFLLQDLRSHEQTARREGQLDFWTVPFFLIHRQVSEVRMAATPAQAFRSGYREGVKLCLIRAQAPADAYPDLPLPEAFAKHLGRINLERLRIWCSIGADQPNGDWAIFGARLGAVRTALDRAPPQIIADYTAFAQFWDGIAAEVSNPAHRLALSEELATRLDKALGLALPRLDAEASARARAMVRPLRGSGPMTPL
;
A
#
# COMPACT_ATOMS: atom_id res chain seq x y z
N MET A 1 24.69 10.60 -10.19
CA MET A 1 23.95 11.57 -9.36
C MET A 1 22.76 12.10 -10.14
N ILE A 2 21.58 12.11 -9.53
CA ILE A 2 20.34 12.64 -10.09
C ILE A 2 20.03 13.95 -9.37
N ASP A 3 19.82 15.01 -10.14
CA ASP A 3 19.32 16.30 -9.65
C ASP A 3 17.80 16.23 -9.51
N LEU A 4 17.28 16.21 -8.28
CA LEU A 4 15.85 16.01 -8.03
C LEU A 4 15.03 17.25 -8.41
N SER A 5 15.66 18.44 -8.41
CA SER A 5 15.01 19.69 -8.80
C SER A 5 14.59 19.70 -10.28
N ARG A 6 15.26 18.88 -11.10
CA ARG A 6 14.99 18.71 -12.55
C ARG A 6 13.98 17.62 -12.86
N ALA A 7 13.60 16.78 -11.89
CA ALA A 7 12.61 15.73 -12.08
C ALA A 7 11.20 16.30 -11.97
N ASP A 8 10.30 16.04 -12.92
CA ASP A 8 8.91 16.49 -12.87
C ASP A 8 8.17 15.95 -11.64
N VAL A 9 7.26 16.73 -11.04
CA VAL A 9 6.44 16.27 -9.91
C VAL A 9 5.00 16.14 -10.37
N VAL A 10 4.48 14.92 -10.34
CA VAL A 10 3.13 14.59 -10.81
C VAL A 10 2.30 13.98 -9.69
N PHE A 11 1.24 14.68 -9.31
CA PHE A 11 0.22 14.18 -8.40
C PHE A 11 -0.81 13.38 -9.20
N ILE A 12 -0.98 12.10 -8.89
CA ILE A 12 -1.93 11.20 -9.56
C ILE A 12 -3.08 10.94 -8.61
N SER A 13 -4.30 11.29 -9.02
CA SER A 13 -5.49 11.00 -8.22
C SER A 13 -6.66 10.52 -9.06
N TYR A 14 -7.55 9.76 -8.43
CA TYR A 14 -8.71 9.17 -9.08
C TYR A 14 -9.98 9.40 -8.25
N ASP A 15 -10.11 8.71 -7.12
CA ASP A 15 -11.30 8.72 -6.27
C ASP A 15 -11.00 9.04 -4.80
N GLU A 16 -9.77 9.45 -4.47
CA GLU A 16 -9.35 9.76 -3.12
C GLU A 16 -10.05 11.05 -2.63
N PRO A 17 -10.83 11.00 -1.54
CA PRO A 17 -11.60 12.16 -1.05
C PRO A 17 -10.74 13.37 -0.69
N GLU A 18 -9.53 13.13 -0.20
CA GLU A 18 -8.56 14.15 0.22
C GLU A 18 -7.67 14.68 -0.91
N ALA A 19 -7.80 14.16 -2.14
CA ALA A 19 -6.91 14.49 -3.26
C ALA A 19 -6.82 16.00 -3.55
N ASP A 20 -7.94 16.72 -3.47
CA ASP A 20 -7.96 18.16 -3.74
C ASP A 20 -7.19 18.94 -2.67
N ALA A 21 -7.42 18.62 -1.39
CA ALA A 21 -6.72 19.26 -0.28
C ALA A 21 -5.21 18.93 -0.30
N ASN A 22 -4.86 17.67 -0.57
CA ASN A 22 -3.47 17.23 -0.68
C ASN A 22 -2.75 17.89 -1.87
N PHE A 23 -3.43 18.06 -3.01
CA PHE A 23 -2.85 18.73 -4.17
C PHE A 23 -2.63 20.23 -3.91
N VAL A 24 -3.57 20.91 -3.24
CA VAL A 24 -3.41 22.31 -2.84
C VAL A 24 -2.22 22.47 -1.88
N ASP A 25 -2.10 21.62 -0.86
CA ASP A 25 -0.95 21.59 0.07
C ASP A 25 0.36 21.33 -0.68
N LEU A 26 0.37 20.39 -1.63
CA LEU A 26 1.53 20.11 -2.47
C LEU A 26 1.96 21.33 -3.30
N GLN A 27 1.02 22.01 -3.97
CA GLN A 27 1.32 23.16 -4.82
C GLN A 27 1.84 24.37 -4.04
N GLN A 28 1.47 24.52 -2.77
CA GLN A 28 2.02 25.56 -1.89
C GLN A 28 3.52 25.39 -1.66
N HIS A 29 4.00 24.14 -1.60
CA HIS A 29 5.40 23.83 -1.34
C HIS A 29 6.20 23.54 -2.62
N ILE A 30 5.54 22.99 -3.64
CA ILE A 30 6.13 22.58 -4.92
C ILE A 30 5.26 23.15 -6.06
N PRO A 31 5.38 24.45 -6.40
CA PRO A 31 4.50 25.10 -7.39
C PRO A 31 4.58 24.51 -8.79
N ARG A 32 5.68 23.83 -9.12
CA ARG A 32 5.89 23.11 -10.39
C ARG A 32 5.15 21.76 -10.46
N ALA A 33 4.51 21.33 -9.37
CA ALA A 33 3.74 20.09 -9.36
C ALA A 33 2.49 20.24 -10.24
N ARG A 34 2.28 19.25 -11.11
CA ARG A 34 1.07 19.12 -11.92
C ARG A 34 0.23 17.94 -11.46
N ARG A 35 -1.05 17.92 -11.85
CA ARG A 35 -1.98 16.84 -11.50
C ARG A 35 -2.46 16.07 -12.72
N VAL A 36 -2.48 14.75 -12.59
CA VAL A 36 -3.21 13.83 -13.46
C VAL A 36 -4.40 13.32 -12.66
N HIS A 37 -5.61 13.64 -13.11
CA HIS A 37 -6.84 13.31 -12.37
C HIS A 37 -7.85 12.54 -13.23
N GLY A 38 -8.52 11.55 -12.64
CA GLY A 38 -9.66 10.85 -13.26
C GLY A 38 -9.29 9.88 -14.38
N VAL A 39 -8.00 9.59 -14.57
CA VAL A 39 -7.54 8.60 -15.55
C VAL A 39 -7.72 7.21 -14.96
N LYS A 40 -8.64 6.42 -15.52
CA LYS A 40 -8.89 5.05 -15.08
C LYS A 40 -7.71 4.14 -15.44
N GLY A 41 -7.22 3.42 -14.44
CA GLY A 41 -6.18 2.40 -14.57
C GLY A 41 -4.77 2.92 -14.28
N PHE A 42 -4.00 2.10 -13.59
CA PHE A 42 -2.63 2.40 -13.16
C PHE A 42 -1.72 2.71 -14.35
N ASP A 43 -1.75 1.87 -15.39
CA ASP A 43 -0.85 2.04 -16.55
C ASP A 43 -1.18 3.30 -17.34
N ALA A 44 -2.47 3.61 -17.48
CA ALA A 44 -2.92 4.79 -18.21
C ALA A 44 -2.58 6.09 -17.45
N ALA A 45 -2.80 6.12 -16.14
CA ALA A 45 -2.49 7.28 -15.30
C ALA A 45 -0.98 7.57 -15.26
N HIS A 46 -0.15 6.53 -15.15
CA HIS A 46 1.31 6.66 -15.14
C HIS A 46 1.89 7.03 -16.51
N ARG A 47 1.33 6.51 -17.62
CA ARG A 47 1.69 6.98 -18.96
C ARG A 47 1.35 8.45 -19.16
N ARG A 48 0.19 8.90 -18.69
CA ARG A 48 -0.20 10.32 -18.69
C ARG A 48 0.73 11.16 -17.81
N ALA A 49 1.24 10.61 -16.72
CA ALA A 49 2.27 11.25 -15.89
C ALA A 49 3.62 11.38 -16.63
N ALA A 50 3.89 10.64 -17.71
CA ALA A 50 5.12 10.76 -18.49
C ALA A 50 5.01 11.69 -19.72
N GLU A 51 3.80 12.09 -20.10
CA GLU A 51 3.57 12.99 -21.24
C GLU A 51 4.24 14.36 -20.99
N GLY A 52 5.17 14.74 -21.86
CA GLY A 52 5.87 16.03 -21.77
C GLY A 52 6.87 16.18 -20.62
N ALA A 53 7.12 15.13 -19.83
CA ALA A 53 8.02 15.18 -18.68
C ALA A 53 9.51 15.12 -19.05
N SER A 54 10.39 15.45 -18.12
CA SER A 54 11.83 15.29 -18.17
C SER A 54 12.24 13.82 -18.00
N ASP A 55 13.54 13.53 -17.94
CA ASP A 55 14.06 12.16 -17.82
C ASP A 55 13.59 11.43 -16.55
N TRP A 56 13.26 12.18 -15.50
CA TRP A 56 12.84 11.68 -14.21
C TRP A 56 11.49 12.27 -13.81
N VAL A 57 10.62 11.43 -13.27
CA VAL A 57 9.26 11.81 -12.87
C VAL A 57 8.99 11.29 -11.47
N PHE A 58 8.68 12.20 -10.54
CA PHE A 58 8.06 11.87 -9.28
C PHE A 58 6.56 11.62 -9.46
N THR A 59 6.06 10.50 -8.95
CA THR A 59 4.62 10.27 -8.78
C THR A 59 4.25 10.30 -7.30
N ILE A 60 3.14 10.97 -7.00
CA ILE A 60 2.58 11.13 -5.66
C ILE A 60 1.10 10.76 -5.76
N ASP A 61 0.64 9.79 -4.97
CA ASP A 61 -0.74 9.30 -5.01
C ASP A 61 -1.72 10.29 -4.35
N GLY A 62 -3.01 10.21 -4.70
CA GLY A 62 -4.05 11.14 -4.26
C GLY A 62 -4.22 11.21 -2.74
N ASP A 63 -3.92 10.11 -2.06
CA ASP A 63 -4.01 9.94 -0.61
C ASP A 63 -2.72 10.31 0.13
N ASN A 64 -1.70 10.81 -0.58
CA ASN A 64 -0.41 11.13 -0.01
C ASN A 64 -0.23 12.62 0.26
N ARG A 65 0.23 12.92 1.48
CA ARG A 65 0.72 14.24 1.87
C ARG A 65 2.23 14.25 1.96
N VAL A 66 2.89 15.16 1.24
CA VAL A 66 4.34 15.36 1.35
C VAL A 66 4.66 16.02 2.69
N ILE A 67 5.63 15.47 3.44
CA ILE A 67 6.04 15.98 4.76
C ILE A 67 7.47 16.54 4.76
N ASP A 68 8.22 16.34 3.67
CA ASP A 68 9.57 16.86 3.47
C ASP A 68 9.71 17.49 2.08
N PRO A 69 9.16 18.70 1.84
CA PRO A 69 9.20 19.30 0.51
C PRO A 69 10.61 19.61 0.00
N GLY A 70 11.55 19.93 0.91
CA GLY A 70 12.94 20.20 0.55
C GLY A 70 13.67 19.00 -0.05
N PHE A 71 13.13 17.79 0.11
CA PHE A 71 13.62 16.58 -0.57
C PHE A 71 13.63 16.73 -2.10
N PHE A 72 12.65 17.43 -2.67
CA PHE A 72 12.47 17.54 -4.13
C PHE A 72 13.46 18.50 -4.80
N ASP A 73 14.23 19.25 -4.02
CA ASP A 73 15.30 20.14 -4.50
C ASP A 73 16.71 19.59 -4.21
N GLY A 74 16.77 18.34 -3.74
CA GLY A 74 18.01 17.68 -3.35
C GLY A 74 18.72 16.95 -4.49
N TRP A 75 19.68 16.11 -4.10
CA TRP A 75 20.45 15.24 -4.98
C TRP A 75 20.36 13.80 -4.50
N MET A 76 20.28 12.86 -5.45
CA MET A 76 20.34 11.44 -5.14
C MET A 76 21.57 10.82 -5.81
N ASP A 77 22.43 10.19 -5.01
CA ASP A 77 23.52 9.39 -5.56
C ASP A 77 23.03 7.99 -5.89
N VAL A 78 23.26 7.56 -7.13
CA VAL A 78 22.75 6.33 -7.72
C VAL A 78 23.87 5.73 -8.55
N ALA A 79 24.20 4.46 -8.26
CA ALA A 79 25.19 3.75 -9.05
C ALA A 79 24.69 3.59 -10.50
N PRO A 80 25.57 3.65 -11.52
CA PRO A 80 25.16 3.55 -12.93
C PRO A 80 24.30 2.32 -13.26
N ARG A 81 24.57 1.19 -12.60
CA ARG A 81 23.79 -0.06 -12.74
C ARG A 81 22.33 0.05 -12.27
N ASP A 82 22.01 1.05 -11.45
CA ASP A 82 20.70 1.21 -10.82
C ASP A 82 19.85 2.31 -11.48
N LEU A 83 20.39 3.08 -12.44
CA LEU A 83 19.69 4.19 -13.12
C LEU A 83 18.45 3.76 -13.92
N GLY A 84 18.31 2.47 -14.23
CA GLY A 84 17.14 1.91 -14.91
C GLY A 84 16.04 1.43 -13.97
N GLN A 85 16.09 1.76 -12.68
CA GLN A 85 15.13 1.29 -11.68
C GLN A 85 14.18 2.40 -11.21
N VAL A 86 13.02 1.98 -10.70
CA VAL A 86 12.10 2.85 -9.96
C VAL A 86 12.58 2.96 -8.52
N PHE A 87 12.75 4.18 -8.02
CA PHE A 87 13.10 4.42 -6.63
C PHE A 87 11.85 4.74 -5.83
N SER A 88 11.48 3.87 -4.89
CA SER A 88 10.33 4.07 -4.02
C SER A 88 10.78 4.50 -2.65
N PHE A 89 10.32 5.68 -2.23
CA PHE A 89 10.55 6.20 -0.90
C PHE A 89 9.49 5.65 0.03
N SER A 90 9.82 5.50 1.31
CA SER A 90 8.86 5.05 2.30
C SER A 90 7.86 6.17 2.61
N ALA A 91 6.59 5.81 2.81
CA ALA A 91 5.62 6.70 3.43
C ALA A 91 5.40 6.32 4.88
N ARG A 92 4.94 7.26 5.71
CA ARG A 92 4.28 6.96 6.98
C ARG A 92 2.84 6.60 6.69
N ASN A 93 2.37 5.47 7.18
CA ASN A 93 0.94 5.19 7.22
C ASN A 93 0.34 5.98 8.40
N GLY A 94 -0.50 7.00 8.12
CA GLY A 94 -1.13 7.81 9.17
C GLY A 94 -2.05 7.01 10.09
N LEU A 95 -2.64 5.92 9.57
CA LEU A 95 -3.59 5.06 10.26
C LEU A 95 -2.93 4.20 11.33
N ASN A 96 -1.84 3.51 11.01
CA ASN A 96 -1.23 2.51 11.90
C ASN A 96 0.25 2.76 12.23
N GLY A 97 0.87 3.80 11.68
CA GLY A 97 2.24 4.20 11.97
C GLY A 97 3.32 3.41 11.23
N LEU A 98 2.96 2.38 10.44
CA LEU A 98 3.93 1.66 9.60
C LEU A 98 4.69 2.60 8.67
N SER A 99 5.93 2.25 8.33
CA SER A 99 6.65 2.95 7.28
C SER A 99 7.39 2.01 6.34
N TYR A 100 6.97 2.03 5.07
CA TYR A 100 7.47 1.19 3.98
C TYR A 100 6.98 1.76 2.63
N GLY A 101 7.33 1.12 1.51
CA GLY A 101 7.09 1.65 0.16
C GLY A 101 5.63 1.67 -0.32
N ASN A 102 4.68 1.08 0.43
CA ASN A 102 3.27 1.12 0.06
C ASN A 102 2.72 2.54 0.19
N GLY A 103 2.06 3.02 -0.87
CA GLY A 103 1.63 4.41 -1.01
C GLY A 103 2.78 5.41 -0.90
N GLY A 104 4.05 5.02 -1.01
CA GLY A 104 5.17 5.96 -0.95
C GLY A 104 5.42 6.67 -2.27
N VAL A 105 5.89 7.92 -2.21
CA VAL A 105 6.38 8.69 -3.36
C VAL A 105 7.40 7.87 -4.16
N LYS A 106 7.32 7.95 -5.48
CA LYS A 106 8.20 7.18 -6.38
C LYS A 106 8.88 8.09 -7.38
N LEU A 107 10.15 7.85 -7.64
CA LEU A 107 10.92 8.48 -8.69
C LEU A 107 11.14 7.46 -9.81
N TRP A 108 10.62 7.78 -10.98
CA TRP A 108 10.63 6.92 -12.16
C TRP A 108 11.56 7.49 -13.23
N PRO A 109 12.37 6.66 -13.87
CA PRO A 109 12.86 6.97 -15.21
C PRO A 109 11.66 7.10 -16.16
N ARG A 110 11.56 8.21 -16.89
CA ARG A 110 10.43 8.50 -17.79
C ARG A 110 10.15 7.37 -18.78
N PHE A 111 11.20 6.73 -19.29
CA PHE A 111 11.05 5.64 -20.26
C PHE A 111 10.27 4.44 -19.71
N LEU A 112 10.39 4.14 -18.40
CA LEU A 112 9.62 3.06 -17.76
C LEU A 112 8.13 3.39 -17.66
N LEU A 113 7.78 4.67 -17.47
CA LEU A 113 6.39 5.10 -17.44
C LEU A 113 5.75 5.05 -18.84
N GLN A 114 6.52 5.31 -19.91
CA GLN A 114 6.00 5.36 -21.28
C GLN A 114 5.58 3.99 -21.83
N ASP A 115 6.30 2.92 -21.47
CA ASP A 115 5.98 1.52 -21.84
C ASP A 115 5.54 0.70 -20.62
N LEU A 116 4.90 1.35 -19.64
CA LEU A 116 4.48 0.67 -18.42
C LEU A 116 3.45 -0.40 -18.71
N ARG A 117 3.78 -1.63 -18.30
CA ARG A 117 2.89 -2.80 -18.31
C ARG A 117 2.86 -3.41 -16.92
N SER A 118 1.96 -2.90 -16.08
CA SER A 118 1.79 -3.39 -14.70
C SER A 118 0.85 -4.60 -14.65
N HIS A 119 0.28 -4.84 -13.47
CA HIS A 119 -0.78 -5.80 -13.21
C HIS A 119 -1.95 -5.77 -14.18
N GLU A 120 -2.22 -4.63 -14.83
CA GLU A 120 -3.32 -4.50 -15.79
C GLU A 120 -3.05 -5.19 -17.14
N GLN A 121 -1.78 -5.42 -17.48
CA GLN A 121 -1.37 -5.90 -18.80
C GLN A 121 -0.40 -7.10 -18.75
N THR A 122 0.01 -7.53 -17.57
CA THR A 122 0.92 -8.67 -17.42
C THR A 122 0.19 -10.00 -17.49
N ALA A 123 0.69 -10.90 -18.33
CA ALA A 123 0.29 -12.31 -18.31
C ALA A 123 1.00 -13.11 -17.20
N ARG A 124 2.04 -12.55 -16.57
CA ARG A 124 2.79 -13.20 -15.49
C ARG A 124 2.03 -13.07 -14.18
N ARG A 125 1.80 -14.20 -13.52
CA ARG A 125 1.01 -14.29 -12.29
C ARG A 125 1.57 -13.42 -11.17
N GLU A 126 2.90 -13.35 -11.04
CA GLU A 126 3.61 -12.55 -10.04
C GLU A 126 3.31 -11.05 -10.15
N GLY A 127 2.94 -10.59 -11.35
CA GLY A 127 2.61 -9.21 -11.63
C GLY A 127 1.13 -8.88 -11.51
N GLN A 128 0.21 -9.82 -11.32
CA GLN A 128 -1.24 -9.55 -11.46
C GLN A 128 -1.87 -8.74 -10.32
N LEU A 129 -1.14 -8.46 -9.24
CA LEU A 129 -1.67 -7.83 -8.03
C LEU A 129 -0.93 -6.54 -7.64
N ASP A 130 0.19 -6.26 -8.30
CA ASP A 130 0.99 -5.05 -8.10
C ASP A 130 1.93 -4.84 -9.29
N PHE A 131 2.61 -3.70 -9.34
CA PHE A 131 3.58 -3.40 -10.39
C PHE A 131 4.97 -4.07 -10.17
N TRP A 132 5.04 -5.26 -9.55
CA TRP A 132 6.29 -6.03 -9.35
C TRP A 132 7.01 -6.42 -10.65
N THR A 133 6.44 -6.09 -11.80
CA THR A 133 7.01 -6.32 -13.13
C THR A 133 8.11 -5.31 -13.51
N VAL A 134 8.27 -4.21 -12.76
CA VAL A 134 9.34 -3.22 -12.99
C VAL A 134 10.48 -3.34 -11.97
N PRO A 135 11.75 -3.12 -12.37
CA PRO A 135 12.89 -3.07 -11.44
C PRO A 135 12.69 -1.98 -10.38
N PHE A 136 12.84 -2.35 -9.11
CA PHE A 136 12.40 -1.54 -7.98
C PHE A 136 13.44 -1.50 -6.85
N PHE A 137 13.71 -0.29 -6.35
CA PHE A 137 14.61 -0.06 -5.23
C PHE A 137 13.85 0.62 -4.08
N LEU A 138 13.82 -0.03 -2.90
CA LEU A 138 13.18 0.54 -1.71
C LEU A 138 14.17 1.42 -0.95
N ILE A 139 13.82 2.69 -0.81
CA ILE A 139 14.56 3.66 -0.03
C ILE A 139 13.81 3.92 1.29
N HIS A 140 14.45 3.59 2.41
CA HIS A 140 13.91 3.81 3.75
C HIS A 140 14.04 5.28 4.22
N ARG A 141 13.84 6.22 3.28
CA ARG A 141 13.66 7.65 3.57
C ARG A 141 12.16 7.93 3.56
N GLN A 142 11.67 8.51 4.65
CA GLN A 142 10.28 8.92 4.77
C GLN A 142 10.12 10.33 4.18
N VAL A 143 9.32 10.46 3.13
CA VAL A 143 9.09 11.75 2.43
C VAL A 143 7.61 12.18 2.43
N SER A 144 6.71 11.23 2.69
CA SER A 144 5.27 11.47 2.72
C SER A 144 4.57 10.71 3.85
N GLU A 145 3.32 11.10 4.10
CA GLU A 145 2.35 10.40 4.94
C GLU A 145 1.12 10.03 4.08
N VAL A 146 0.73 8.75 4.10
CA VAL A 146 -0.48 8.25 3.42
C VAL A 146 -1.68 8.38 4.35
N ARG A 147 -2.79 8.92 3.84
CA ARG A 147 -4.01 9.27 4.57
C ARG A 147 -5.23 8.53 4.01
N MET A 148 -5.30 7.25 4.30
CA MET A 148 -6.32 6.36 3.74
C MET A 148 -7.58 6.18 4.60
N ALA A 149 -7.87 7.14 5.48
CA ALA A 149 -8.92 7.01 6.51
C ALA A 149 -10.08 8.00 6.32
N ALA A 150 -10.14 8.72 5.19
CA ALA A 150 -11.11 9.79 5.01
C ALA A 150 -12.56 9.28 4.94
N THR A 151 -12.78 8.09 4.40
CA THR A 151 -14.11 7.44 4.33
C THR A 151 -14.05 5.98 4.79
N PRO A 152 -15.18 5.38 5.22
CA PRO A 152 -15.26 3.95 5.48
C PRO A 152 -14.77 3.08 4.32
N ALA A 153 -15.18 3.44 3.09
CA ALA A 153 -14.83 2.70 1.88
C ALA A 153 -13.33 2.71 1.61
N GLN A 154 -12.68 3.88 1.74
CA GLN A 154 -11.24 4.01 1.55
C GLN A 154 -10.46 3.27 2.64
N ALA A 155 -10.86 3.41 3.90
CA ALA A 155 -10.22 2.74 5.02
C ALA A 155 -10.31 1.21 4.89
N PHE A 156 -11.51 0.71 4.60
CA PHE A 156 -11.74 -0.72 4.32
C PHE A 156 -10.92 -1.19 3.12
N ARG A 157 -10.93 -0.45 2.00
CA ARG A 157 -10.16 -0.79 0.79
C ARG A 157 -8.68 -0.95 1.11
N SER A 158 -8.08 0.02 1.80
CA SER A 158 -6.66 -0.04 2.14
C SER A 158 -6.33 -1.17 3.10
N GLY A 159 -7.14 -1.36 4.15
CA GLY A 159 -6.99 -2.49 5.06
C GLY A 159 -7.09 -3.82 4.33
N TYR A 160 -8.15 -4.04 3.56
CA TYR A 160 -8.40 -5.29 2.83
C TYR A 160 -7.28 -5.60 1.83
N ARG A 161 -6.87 -4.62 1.03
CA ARG A 161 -5.76 -4.80 0.08
C ARG A 161 -4.48 -5.26 0.77
N GLU A 162 -4.14 -4.64 1.89
CA GLU A 162 -2.92 -4.99 2.62
C GLU A 162 -3.05 -6.34 3.35
N GLY A 163 -4.23 -6.66 3.89
CA GLY A 163 -4.53 -7.99 4.43
C GLY A 163 -4.34 -9.10 3.40
N VAL A 164 -4.80 -8.88 2.16
CA VAL A 164 -4.56 -9.80 1.03
C VAL A 164 -3.07 -9.85 0.69
N LYS A 165 -2.45 -8.71 0.38
CA LYS A 165 -1.05 -8.65 -0.10
C LYS A 165 -0.06 -9.24 0.91
N LEU A 166 -0.23 -8.95 2.19
CA LEU A 166 0.63 -9.47 3.26
C LEU A 166 0.35 -10.93 3.60
N CYS A 167 -0.59 -11.59 2.92
CA CYS A 167 -0.81 -13.03 3.02
C CYS A 167 -0.36 -13.79 1.77
N LEU A 168 0.25 -13.13 0.78
CA LEU A 168 0.67 -13.77 -0.46
C LEU A 168 2.17 -14.04 -0.49
N ILE A 169 2.54 -15.14 -1.13
CA ILE A 169 3.93 -15.48 -1.47
C ILE A 169 3.96 -15.67 -2.98
N ARG A 170 4.75 -14.88 -3.72
CA ARG A 170 4.79 -14.92 -5.21
C ARG A 170 3.41 -14.79 -5.85
N ALA A 171 2.61 -13.84 -5.35
CA ALA A 171 1.22 -13.62 -5.75
C ALA A 171 0.28 -14.84 -5.58
N GLN A 172 0.66 -15.81 -4.75
CA GLN A 172 -0.12 -17.03 -4.47
C GLN A 172 -0.49 -17.12 -2.99
N ALA A 173 -1.64 -17.73 -2.70
CA ALA A 173 -2.00 -18.07 -1.35
C ALA A 173 -0.98 -19.10 -0.80
N PRO A 174 -0.62 -19.07 0.50
CA PRO A 174 0.47 -19.91 1.00
C PRO A 174 0.19 -21.41 0.92
N ALA A 175 -1.09 -21.80 1.00
CA ALA A 175 -1.53 -23.18 0.77
C ALA A 175 -1.33 -23.66 -0.68
N ASP A 176 -1.32 -22.75 -1.66
CA ASP A 176 -1.07 -23.08 -3.06
C ASP A 176 0.43 -23.05 -3.38
N ALA A 177 1.17 -22.10 -2.79
CA ALA A 177 2.60 -21.96 -2.98
C ALA A 177 3.41 -23.09 -2.32
N TYR A 178 2.92 -23.61 -1.18
CA TYR A 178 3.57 -24.64 -0.38
C TYR A 178 2.54 -25.66 0.15
N PRO A 179 1.96 -26.50 -0.72
CA PRO A 179 0.88 -27.42 -0.36
C PRO A 179 1.32 -28.49 0.66
N ASP A 180 2.62 -28.80 0.72
CA ASP A 180 3.18 -29.82 1.60
C ASP A 180 3.55 -29.29 3.00
N LEU A 181 3.42 -27.98 3.24
CA LEU A 181 3.73 -27.37 4.53
C LEU A 181 2.45 -27.02 5.31
N PRO A 182 2.42 -27.24 6.64
CA PRO A 182 1.39 -26.65 7.48
C PRO A 182 1.35 -25.14 7.30
N LEU A 183 0.15 -24.55 7.23
CA LEU A 183 -0.02 -23.12 6.94
C LEU A 183 0.81 -22.18 7.82
N PRO A 184 0.87 -22.34 9.17
CA PRO A 184 1.74 -21.49 10.00
C PRO A 184 3.22 -21.58 9.62
N GLU A 185 3.68 -22.77 9.21
CA GLU A 185 5.06 -23.01 8.83
C GLU A 185 5.39 -22.36 7.48
N ALA A 186 4.48 -22.47 6.51
CA ALA A 186 4.59 -21.78 5.23
C ALA A 186 4.68 -20.26 5.42
N PHE A 187 3.82 -19.68 6.26
CA PHE A 187 3.86 -18.27 6.63
C PHE A 187 5.20 -17.88 7.29
N ALA A 188 5.62 -18.61 8.33
CA ALA A 188 6.82 -18.29 9.09
C ALA A 188 8.10 -18.36 8.23
N LYS A 189 8.19 -19.37 7.34
CA LYS A 189 9.38 -19.59 6.50
C LYS A 189 9.44 -18.68 5.27
N HIS A 190 8.31 -18.42 4.62
CA HIS A 190 8.31 -17.86 3.27
C HIS A 190 7.72 -16.45 3.16
N LEU A 191 6.86 -16.02 4.07
CA LEU A 191 6.38 -14.63 4.10
C LEU A 191 7.41 -13.67 4.72
N GLY A 192 8.19 -14.19 5.67
CA GLY A 192 9.23 -13.45 6.39
C GLY A 192 8.68 -12.64 7.57
N ARG A 193 9.52 -12.47 8.60
CA ARG A 193 9.14 -11.82 9.88
C ARG A 193 8.62 -10.40 9.71
N ILE A 194 9.21 -9.63 8.79
CA ILE A 194 8.82 -8.24 8.55
C ILE A 194 7.38 -8.13 8.03
N ASN A 195 6.99 -8.98 7.07
CA ASN A 195 5.64 -8.95 6.52
C ASN A 195 4.61 -9.50 7.52
N LEU A 196 4.97 -10.50 8.32
CA LEU A 196 4.15 -10.95 9.45
C LEU A 196 3.91 -9.84 10.46
N GLU A 197 4.93 -9.07 10.83
CA GLU A 197 4.78 -7.92 11.74
C GLU A 197 3.89 -6.83 11.13
N ARG A 198 4.04 -6.52 9.85
CA ARG A 198 3.15 -5.59 9.13
C ARG A 198 1.71 -6.07 9.15
N LEU A 199 1.46 -7.36 8.89
CA LEU A 199 0.13 -7.95 8.91
C LEU A 199 -0.50 -7.82 10.30
N ARG A 200 0.27 -8.11 11.35
CA ARG A 200 -0.17 -7.95 12.76
C ARG A 200 -0.55 -6.50 13.05
N ILE A 201 0.26 -5.54 12.60
CA ILE A 201 -0.03 -4.11 12.80
C ILE A 201 -1.30 -3.69 12.06
N TRP A 202 -1.46 -4.07 10.79
CA TRP A 202 -2.67 -3.82 10.01
C TRP A 202 -3.94 -4.40 10.65
N CYS A 203 -3.82 -5.55 11.29
CA CYS A 203 -4.94 -6.22 11.96
C CYS A 203 -5.22 -5.70 13.39
N SER A 204 -4.44 -4.74 13.92
CA SER A 204 -4.53 -4.38 15.35
C SER A 204 -4.41 -2.90 15.68
N ILE A 205 -3.72 -2.09 14.87
CA ILE A 205 -3.47 -0.67 15.17
C ILE A 205 -4.28 0.19 14.20
N GLY A 206 -4.98 1.19 14.74
CA GLY A 206 -5.79 2.14 13.99
C GLY A 206 -7.09 2.54 14.67
N ALA A 207 -7.47 1.91 15.78
CA ALA A 207 -8.74 2.18 16.47
C ALA A 207 -8.88 3.63 16.99
N ASP A 208 -7.77 4.38 17.08
CA ASP A 208 -7.74 5.80 17.42
C ASP A 208 -7.97 6.75 16.22
N GLN A 209 -8.03 6.21 15.01
CA GLN A 209 -8.12 6.98 13.77
C GLN A 209 -9.55 6.95 13.20
N PRO A 210 -9.98 8.01 12.47
CA PRO A 210 -11.24 7.98 11.74
C PRO A 210 -11.33 6.74 10.84
N ASN A 211 -12.46 6.03 10.91
CA ASN A 211 -12.68 4.80 10.14
C ASN A 211 -11.61 3.71 10.35
N GLY A 212 -10.79 3.78 11.40
CA GLY A 212 -9.72 2.82 11.62
C GLY A 212 -10.22 1.42 11.96
N ASP A 213 -11.42 1.31 12.52
CA ASP A 213 -12.13 0.05 12.70
C ASP A 213 -12.48 -0.62 11.36
N TRP A 214 -12.84 0.15 10.33
CA TRP A 214 -13.04 -0.35 8.97
C TRP A 214 -11.74 -0.86 8.34
N ALA A 215 -10.62 -0.16 8.56
CA ALA A 215 -9.32 -0.62 8.07
C ALA A 215 -8.85 -1.90 8.77
N ILE A 216 -9.00 -1.98 10.11
CA ILE A 216 -8.67 -3.19 10.87
C ILE A 216 -9.55 -4.36 10.42
N PHE A 217 -10.87 -4.13 10.31
CA PHE A 217 -11.81 -5.13 9.81
C PHE A 217 -11.45 -5.59 8.39
N GLY A 218 -11.18 -4.65 7.48
CA GLY A 218 -10.74 -4.93 6.11
C GLY A 218 -9.49 -5.79 6.09
N ALA A 219 -8.46 -5.43 6.86
CA ALA A 219 -7.21 -6.19 6.93
C ALA A 219 -7.41 -7.62 7.42
N ARG A 220 -8.20 -7.81 8.49
CA ARG A 220 -8.54 -9.14 9.01
C ARG A 220 -9.34 -9.95 7.99
N LEU A 221 -10.33 -9.34 7.34
CA LEU A 221 -11.16 -10.01 6.33
C LEU A 221 -10.35 -10.41 5.10
N GLY A 222 -9.51 -9.51 4.58
CA GLY A 222 -8.62 -9.79 3.45
C GLY A 222 -7.64 -10.93 3.77
N ALA A 223 -7.04 -10.89 4.97
CA ALA A 223 -6.14 -11.94 5.43
C ALA A 223 -6.84 -13.30 5.57
N VAL A 224 -8.03 -13.35 6.20
CA VAL A 224 -8.80 -14.59 6.35
C VAL A 224 -9.22 -15.14 4.99
N ARG A 225 -9.77 -14.30 4.12
CA ARG A 225 -10.25 -14.73 2.80
C ARG A 225 -9.12 -15.32 1.96
N THR A 226 -7.95 -14.68 1.96
CA THR A 226 -6.80 -15.14 1.18
C THR A 226 -6.10 -16.34 1.83
N ALA A 227 -5.80 -16.28 3.13
CA ALA A 227 -4.98 -17.28 3.79
C ALA A 227 -5.75 -18.54 4.21
N LEU A 228 -7.02 -18.40 4.61
CA LEU A 228 -7.82 -19.47 5.21
C LEU A 228 -8.91 -19.97 4.26
N ASP A 229 -9.66 -19.05 3.64
CA ASP A 229 -10.80 -19.41 2.79
C ASP A 229 -10.41 -19.66 1.32
N ARG A 230 -9.13 -19.42 0.97
CA ARG A 230 -8.58 -19.60 -0.39
C ARG A 230 -9.33 -18.80 -1.46
N ALA A 231 -9.84 -17.64 -1.09
CA ALA A 231 -10.47 -16.72 -2.04
C ALA A 231 -9.41 -16.18 -3.02
N PRO A 232 -9.75 -16.06 -4.32
CA PRO A 232 -8.84 -15.51 -5.32
C PRO A 232 -8.43 -14.06 -4.96
N PRO A 233 -7.13 -13.73 -4.93
CA PRO A 233 -6.67 -12.39 -4.53
C PRO A 233 -6.98 -11.30 -5.56
N GLN A 234 -7.32 -11.66 -6.81
CA GLN A 234 -7.48 -10.75 -7.94
C GLN A 234 -8.59 -9.72 -7.76
N ILE A 235 -9.52 -9.92 -6.82
CA ILE A 235 -10.56 -8.92 -6.51
C ILE A 235 -9.96 -7.56 -6.14
N ILE A 236 -8.75 -7.53 -5.58
CA ILE A 236 -8.11 -6.25 -5.26
C ILE A 236 -7.64 -5.50 -6.52
N ALA A 237 -7.40 -6.17 -7.65
CA ALA A 237 -7.00 -5.50 -8.88
C ALA A 237 -8.20 -4.98 -9.70
N ASP A 238 -9.42 -5.46 -9.43
CA ASP A 238 -10.63 -5.09 -10.15
C ASP A 238 -11.44 -4.03 -9.39
N TYR A 239 -11.33 -2.77 -9.83
CA TYR A 239 -12.04 -1.64 -9.22
C TYR A 239 -13.57 -1.80 -9.20
N THR A 240 -14.15 -2.38 -10.25
CA THR A 240 -15.61 -2.52 -10.36
C THR A 240 -16.11 -3.64 -9.46
N ALA A 241 -15.44 -4.80 -9.48
CA ALA A 241 -15.78 -5.90 -8.58
C ALA A 241 -15.55 -5.52 -7.11
N PHE A 242 -14.50 -4.77 -6.81
CA PHE A 242 -14.22 -4.31 -5.45
C PHE A 242 -15.28 -3.34 -4.93
N ALA A 243 -15.79 -2.43 -5.78
CA ALA A 243 -16.86 -1.52 -5.40
C ALA A 243 -18.15 -2.27 -5.04
N GLN A 244 -18.55 -3.26 -5.86
CA GLN A 244 -19.72 -4.11 -5.56
C GLN A 244 -19.52 -4.94 -4.29
N PHE A 245 -18.31 -5.46 -4.09
CA PHE A 245 -17.96 -6.18 -2.86
C PHE A 245 -18.06 -5.27 -1.63
N TRP A 246 -17.57 -4.04 -1.74
CA TRP A 246 -17.72 -3.04 -0.69
C TRP A 246 -19.20 -2.74 -0.38
N ASP A 247 -20.06 -2.56 -1.38
CA ASP A 247 -21.48 -2.26 -1.14
C ASP A 247 -22.17 -3.36 -0.31
N GLY A 248 -21.87 -4.62 -0.60
CA GLY A 248 -22.37 -5.76 0.19
C GLY A 248 -21.85 -5.75 1.62
N ILE A 249 -20.54 -5.55 1.80
CA ILE A 249 -19.92 -5.47 3.13
C ILE A 249 -20.48 -4.29 3.93
N ALA A 250 -20.57 -3.11 3.33
CA ALA A 250 -21.06 -1.89 3.98
C ALA A 250 -22.50 -2.05 4.46
N ALA A 251 -23.34 -2.75 3.68
CA ALA A 251 -24.71 -3.08 4.09
C ALA A 251 -24.73 -4.08 5.26
N GLU A 252 -23.96 -5.17 5.17
CA GLU A 252 -23.89 -6.24 6.17
C GLU A 252 -23.39 -5.73 7.52
N VAL A 253 -22.28 -4.99 7.53
CA VAL A 253 -21.59 -4.56 8.76
C VAL A 253 -21.73 -3.06 9.03
N SER A 254 -22.84 -2.47 8.61
CA SER A 254 -23.18 -1.06 8.87
C SER A 254 -23.21 -0.73 10.38
N ASN A 255 -23.76 -1.65 11.19
CA ASN A 255 -23.78 -1.52 12.65
C ASN A 255 -22.36 -1.70 13.25
N PRO A 256 -21.81 -0.69 13.97
CA PRO A 256 -20.46 -0.78 14.54
C PRO A 256 -20.23 -1.94 15.52
N ALA A 257 -21.21 -2.29 16.34
CA ALA A 257 -21.10 -3.40 17.29
C ALA A 257 -21.05 -4.75 16.56
N HIS A 258 -21.85 -4.90 15.49
CA HIS A 258 -21.82 -6.09 14.65
C HIS A 258 -20.48 -6.21 13.89
N ARG A 259 -20.01 -5.10 13.30
CA ARG A 259 -18.68 -5.04 12.64
C ARG A 259 -17.56 -5.42 13.60
N LEU A 260 -17.58 -4.92 14.83
CA LEU A 260 -16.60 -5.27 15.85
C LEU A 260 -16.66 -6.76 16.19
N ALA A 261 -17.85 -7.32 16.40
CA ALA A 261 -18.02 -8.75 16.70
C ALA A 261 -17.46 -9.65 15.58
N LEU A 262 -17.79 -9.35 14.31
CA LEU A 262 -17.24 -10.08 13.16
C LEU A 262 -15.73 -9.88 13.03
N SER A 263 -15.24 -8.66 13.27
CA SER A 263 -13.81 -8.37 13.27
C SER A 263 -13.06 -9.21 14.32
N GLU A 264 -13.65 -9.43 15.50
CA GLU A 264 -13.07 -10.27 16.55
C GLU A 264 -13.10 -11.77 16.22
N GLU A 265 -14.15 -12.23 15.54
CA GLU A 265 -14.22 -13.60 15.01
C GLU A 265 -13.09 -13.82 14.00
N LEU A 266 -12.90 -12.91 13.05
CA LEU A 266 -11.81 -12.97 12.06
C LEU A 266 -10.44 -12.98 12.73
N ALA A 267 -10.22 -12.13 13.74
CA ALA A 267 -8.97 -12.12 14.51
C ALA A 267 -8.73 -13.46 15.22
N THR A 268 -9.76 -14.05 15.81
CA THR A 268 -9.68 -15.36 16.48
C THR A 268 -9.33 -16.47 15.50
N ARG A 269 -9.92 -16.44 14.30
CA ARG A 269 -9.60 -17.39 13.22
C ARG A 269 -8.13 -17.27 12.79
N LEU A 270 -7.63 -16.05 12.60
CA LEU A 270 -6.22 -15.80 12.25
C LEU A 270 -5.26 -16.26 13.36
N ASP A 271 -5.55 -15.93 14.61
CA ASP A 271 -4.73 -16.37 15.75
C ASP A 271 -4.64 -17.88 15.84
N LYS A 272 -5.77 -18.58 15.71
CA LYS A 272 -5.82 -20.04 15.75
C LYS A 272 -5.06 -20.67 14.59
N ALA A 273 -5.20 -20.12 13.39
CA ALA A 273 -4.65 -20.73 12.18
C ALA A 273 -3.18 -20.37 11.92
N LEU A 274 -2.71 -19.20 12.38
CA LEU A 274 -1.39 -18.66 12.04
C LEU A 274 -0.55 -18.27 13.27
N GLY A 275 -1.11 -18.32 14.48
CA GLY A 275 -0.37 -17.97 15.70
C GLY A 275 0.02 -16.49 15.80
N LEU A 276 -0.74 -15.58 15.16
CA LEU A 276 -0.39 -14.16 15.09
C LEU A 276 -0.44 -13.43 16.45
N ALA A 277 -1.25 -13.93 17.38
CA ALA A 277 -1.52 -13.31 18.67
C ALA A 277 -1.86 -11.82 18.52
N LEU A 278 -2.90 -11.53 17.75
CA LEU A 278 -3.34 -10.17 17.41
C LEU A 278 -3.83 -9.45 18.67
N PRO A 279 -3.24 -8.31 19.05
CA PRO A 279 -3.78 -7.52 20.16
C PRO A 279 -5.12 -6.88 19.78
N ARG A 280 -6.03 -6.83 20.76
CA ARG A 280 -7.33 -6.16 20.70
C ARG A 280 -7.18 -4.84 21.44
N LEU A 281 -6.86 -3.78 20.69
CA LEU A 281 -6.55 -2.48 21.26
C LEU A 281 -7.80 -1.60 21.24
N ASP A 282 -8.12 -0.99 22.37
CA ASP A 282 -9.00 0.18 22.37
C ASP A 282 -8.30 1.40 21.73
N ALA A 283 -9.01 2.52 21.61
CA ALA A 283 -8.46 3.73 21.01
C ALA A 283 -7.19 4.23 21.74
N GLU A 284 -7.17 4.22 23.07
CA GLU A 284 -6.03 4.74 23.82
C GLU A 284 -4.78 3.84 23.66
N ALA A 285 -4.96 2.53 23.75
CA ALA A 285 -3.90 1.56 23.53
C ALA A 285 -3.45 1.54 22.07
N SER A 286 -4.35 1.73 21.10
CA SER A 286 -4.03 1.89 19.68
C SER A 286 -3.15 3.11 19.44
N ALA A 287 -3.51 4.27 20.00
CA ALA A 287 -2.72 5.49 19.87
C ALA A 287 -1.29 5.32 20.43
N ARG A 288 -1.15 4.68 21.61
CA ARG A 288 0.16 4.34 22.19
C ARG A 288 0.95 3.40 21.29
N ALA A 289 0.33 2.31 20.82
CA ALA A 289 0.99 1.34 19.96
C ALA A 289 1.45 1.98 18.64
N ARG A 290 0.59 2.79 18.00
CA ARG A 290 0.89 3.56 16.79
C ARG A 290 2.10 4.47 16.98
N ALA A 291 2.19 5.17 18.11
CA ALA A 291 3.34 6.03 18.44
C ALA A 291 4.64 5.25 18.67
N MET A 292 4.55 3.96 18.99
CA MET A 292 5.69 3.07 19.20
C MET A 292 6.16 2.37 17.93
N VAL A 293 5.37 2.36 16.84
CA VAL A 293 5.82 1.79 15.57
C VAL A 293 7.06 2.54 15.08
N ARG A 294 8.11 1.78 14.73
CA ARG A 294 9.38 2.33 14.25
C ARG A 294 9.59 1.95 12.80
N PRO A 295 10.10 2.86 11.96
CA PRO A 295 10.48 2.53 10.60
C PRO A 295 11.63 1.52 10.61
N LEU A 296 11.58 0.56 9.68
CA LEU A 296 12.72 -0.31 9.42
C LEU A 296 13.90 0.53 8.90
N ARG A 297 15.12 0.11 9.25
CA ARG A 297 16.37 0.75 8.82
C ARG A 297 17.05 -0.11 7.74
N GLY A 298 17.64 0.55 6.74
CA GLY A 298 18.45 -0.09 5.69
C GLY A 298 17.75 -0.12 4.32
N SER A 299 18.26 0.67 3.37
CA SER A 299 17.78 0.71 1.97
C SER A 299 18.39 -0.41 1.14
N GLY A 300 17.65 -0.94 0.18
CA GLY A 300 18.14 -2.02 -0.67
C GLY A 300 17.24 -2.34 -1.87
N PRO A 301 17.77 -3.07 -2.86
CA PRO A 301 16.96 -3.60 -3.94
C PRO A 301 15.95 -4.59 -3.37
N MET A 302 14.69 -4.49 -3.80
CA MET A 302 13.72 -5.54 -3.49
C MET A 302 13.75 -6.56 -4.61
N THR A 303 13.99 -7.81 -4.26
CA THR A 303 13.71 -8.91 -5.18
C THR A 303 12.19 -9.12 -5.17
N PRO A 304 11.54 -9.38 -6.32
CA PRO A 304 10.16 -9.87 -6.33
C PRO A 304 10.10 -11.10 -5.42
N LEU A 305 9.26 -11.06 -4.37
CA LEU A 305 9.06 -12.17 -3.43
C LEU A 305 8.50 -13.37 -4.17
#